data_AF-A0A3Q1FCK4-F1
#
_entry.id   AF-A0A3Q1FCK4-F1
#
_cell.length_a   1.000
_cell.length_b   1.000
_cell.length_c   1.000
_cell.angle_alpha   90.00
_cell.angle_beta   90.00
_cell.angle_gamma   90.00
#
_symmetry.space_group_name_H-M   'P 1'
#
loop_
_entity.id
_entity.type
_entity.pdbx_description
1 polymer ?
#
loop_
_entity_poly.entity_id
_entity_poly.type
_entity_poly.pdbx_seq_one_letter_code
_entity_poly.pdbx_strand_id
1 'polypeptide(L)'
;MPLAKDLLHPAIDFERRQHKKKRLVQSPNSYFMDVKCPGCYKITTVFSHAQTVVLCVGCSTVLCQPKGGKARLTEGKISKNVPQVFTALDVVA
;
A
#
# COMPACT_ATOMS: atom_id res chain seq x y z
N MET A 1 26.56 28.75 -1.74
CA MET A 1 25.33 28.79 -2.57
C MET A 1 25.09 27.38 -3.07
N PRO A 2 23.91 26.77 -2.91
CA PRO A 2 23.72 25.42 -3.41
C PRO A 2 23.84 25.46 -4.94
N LEU A 3 24.62 24.53 -5.50
CA LEU A 3 24.69 24.25 -6.93
C LEU A 3 23.27 24.15 -7.52
N ALA A 4 23.11 24.58 -8.77
CA ALA A 4 21.83 24.54 -9.49
C ALA A 4 21.17 23.17 -9.34
N LYS A 5 19.92 23.15 -8.88
CA LYS A 5 19.16 21.94 -8.61
C LYS A 5 18.35 21.59 -9.86
N ASP A 6 18.55 20.42 -10.43
CA ASP A 6 17.73 19.94 -11.55
C ASP A 6 16.31 19.66 -11.03
N LEU A 7 15.34 20.44 -11.54
CA LEU A 7 13.92 20.34 -11.18
C LEU A 7 13.15 19.36 -12.07
N LEU A 8 13.67 19.07 -13.26
CA LEU A 8 13.00 18.22 -14.24
C LEU A 8 13.33 16.75 -14.01
N HIS A 9 14.53 16.46 -13.50
CA HIS A 9 14.98 15.09 -13.22
C HIS A 9 15.49 14.94 -11.78
N PRO A 10 14.62 15.08 -10.77
CA PRO A 10 15.01 14.89 -9.38
C PRO A 10 15.47 13.44 -9.13
N ALA A 11 16.47 13.27 -8.28
CA ALA A 11 16.90 11.94 -7.84
C ALA A 11 15.75 11.18 -7.12
N ILE A 12 15.68 9.87 -7.33
CA ILE A 12 14.63 8.99 -6.77
C ILE A 12 14.54 9.13 -5.23
N ASP A 13 15.68 9.22 -4.56
CA ASP A 13 15.73 9.37 -3.10
C ASP A 13 15.13 10.70 -2.63
N PHE A 14 15.28 11.76 -3.43
CA PHE A 14 14.70 13.06 -3.14
C PHE A 14 13.18 13.00 -3.28
N GLU A 15 12.66 12.40 -4.35
CA GLU A 15 11.23 12.28 -4.59
C GLU A 15 10.51 11.39 -3.57
N ARG A 16 11.17 10.32 -3.08
CA ARG A 16 10.62 9.46 -2.01
C ARG A 16 10.42 10.18 -0.69
N ARG A 17 11.30 11.14 -0.36
CA ARG A 17 11.24 11.96 0.86
C ARG A 17 10.18 13.06 0.76
N GLN A 18 9.81 13.48 -0.45
CA GLN A 18 8.76 14.48 -0.63
C GLN A 18 7.40 13.95 -0.19
N HIS A 19 6.57 14.87 0.30
CA HIS A 19 5.17 14.58 0.56
C HIS A 19 4.47 14.18 -0.76
N LYS A 20 3.52 13.24 -0.70
CA LYS A 20 2.84 12.67 -1.88
C LYS A 20 2.27 13.70 -2.87
N LYS A 21 1.80 14.87 -2.39
CA LYS A 21 1.28 15.97 -3.24
C LYS A 21 2.36 16.93 -3.79
N LYS A 22 3.58 16.89 -3.24
CA LYS A 22 4.71 17.77 -3.58
C LYS A 22 5.77 17.08 -4.47
N ARG A 23 5.51 15.84 -4.89
CA ARG A 23 6.31 15.15 -5.90
C ARG A 23 6.12 15.81 -7.27
N LEU A 24 7.04 15.57 -8.20
CA LEU A 24 6.94 16.09 -9.57
C LEU A 24 5.64 15.61 -10.22
N VAL A 25 5.35 14.32 -10.05
CA VAL A 25 4.05 13.72 -10.36
C VAL A 25 3.47 13.11 -9.09
N GLN A 26 2.20 13.43 -8.81
CA GLN A 26 1.54 12.94 -7.61
C GLN A 26 1.28 11.44 -7.70
N SER A 27 1.68 10.72 -6.66
CA SER A 27 1.45 9.27 -6.54
C SER A 27 1.04 8.90 -5.12
N PRO A 28 0.09 7.96 -4.95
CA PRO A 28 -0.29 7.49 -3.63
C PRO A 28 0.85 6.69 -2.98
N ASN A 29 0.92 6.71 -1.64
CA ASN A 29 1.83 5.85 -0.86
C ASN A 29 1.15 4.54 -0.42
N SER A 30 -0.13 4.38 -0.73
CA SER A 30 -0.92 3.18 -0.43
C SER A 30 -0.77 2.15 -1.53
N TYR A 31 -0.83 0.88 -1.13
CA TYR A 31 -0.75 -0.27 -2.01
C TYR A 31 -1.76 -1.34 -1.58
N PHE A 32 -2.00 -2.31 -2.46
CA PHE A 32 -2.69 -3.55 -2.13
C PHE A 32 -1.65 -4.66 -1.90
N MET A 33 -1.98 -5.56 -0.99
CA MET A 33 -1.13 -6.68 -0.62
C MET A 33 -1.95 -7.96 -0.55
N ASP A 34 -1.32 -9.07 -0.90
CA ASP A 34 -1.90 -10.39 -0.76
C ASP A 34 -1.57 -10.93 0.62
N VAL A 35 -2.61 -11.11 1.43
CA VAL A 35 -2.49 -11.67 2.78
C VAL A 35 -2.90 -13.13 2.72
N LYS A 36 -1.98 -14.02 3.05
CA LYS A 36 -2.28 -15.45 3.19
C LYS A 36 -2.68 -15.76 4.63
N CYS A 37 -3.85 -16.35 4.80
CA CYS A 37 -4.32 -16.77 6.10
C CYS A 37 -3.70 -18.12 6.51
N PRO A 38 -3.22 -18.29 7.76
CA PRO A 38 -2.62 -19.55 8.21
C PRO A 38 -3.60 -20.72 8.31
N GLY A 39 -4.89 -20.48 8.59
CA GLY A 39 -5.90 -21.54 8.68
C GLY A 39 -6.53 -21.95 7.35
N CYS A 40 -7.04 -21.00 6.57
CA CYS A 40 -7.78 -21.27 5.32
C CYS A 40 -6.85 -21.45 4.09
N TYR A 41 -5.55 -21.11 4.18
CA TYR A 41 -4.56 -21.01 3.08
C TYR A 41 -4.97 -20.16 1.86
N LYS A 42 -6.20 -19.63 1.85
CA LYS A 42 -6.72 -18.69 0.86
C LYS A 42 -5.95 -17.38 0.92
N ILE A 43 -5.76 -16.81 -0.26
CA ILE A 43 -5.15 -15.50 -0.46
C ILE A 43 -6.27 -14.49 -0.57
N THR A 44 -6.16 -13.40 0.18
CA THR A 44 -7.10 -12.28 0.14
C THR A 44 -6.32 -11.00 -0.12
N THR A 45 -6.75 -10.23 -1.12
CA THR A 45 -6.21 -8.91 -1.43
C THR A 45 -6.71 -7.90 -0.39
N VAL A 46 -5.80 -7.25 0.31
CA VAL A 46 -6.11 -6.28 1.37
C VAL A 46 -5.46 -4.93 1.03
N PHE A 47 -6.20 -3.85 1.25
CA PHE A 47 -5.67 -2.50 1.12
C PHE A 47 -4.80 -2.13 2.33
N SER A 48 -3.63 -1.55 2.08
CA SER A 48 -2.65 -1.18 3.11
C SER A 48 -3.17 -0.24 4.20
N HIS A 49 -4.13 0.63 3.89
CA HIS A 49 -4.74 1.58 4.83
C HIS A 49 -6.24 1.28 5.01
N ALA A 50 -6.61 0.00 5.08
CA ALA A 50 -7.99 -0.43 5.29
C ALA A 50 -8.59 0.21 6.55
N GLN A 51 -9.77 0.84 6.40
CA GLN A 51 -10.53 1.47 7.49
C GLN A 51 -11.47 0.48 8.19
N THR A 52 -11.80 -0.62 7.53
CA THR A 52 -12.66 -1.68 8.06
C THR A 52 -11.84 -2.88 8.50
N VAL A 53 -12.42 -3.69 9.40
CA VAL A 53 -11.86 -4.99 9.76
C VAL A 53 -12.07 -5.94 8.59
N VAL A 54 -10.98 -6.49 8.04
CA VAL A 54 -11.04 -7.42 6.91
C VAL A 54 -11.01 -8.85 7.44
N LEU A 55 -11.91 -9.72 6.95
CA LEU A 55 -12.06 -11.11 7.37
C LEU A 55 -11.64 -12.08 6.24
N CYS A 56 -11.09 -13.28 6.56
CA CYS A 56 -10.93 -14.34 5.53
C CYS A 56 -12.31 -14.83 5.11
N VAL A 57 -12.57 -14.90 3.80
CA VAL A 57 -13.82 -15.44 3.22
C VAL A 57 -14.07 -16.90 3.62
N GLY A 58 -13.03 -17.67 3.93
CA GLY A 58 -13.14 -19.10 4.25
C GLY A 58 -13.26 -19.45 5.73
N CYS A 59 -12.62 -18.71 6.63
CA CYS A 59 -12.56 -19.06 8.05
C CYS A 59 -13.00 -17.93 8.99
N SER A 60 -13.51 -16.82 8.45
CA SER A 60 -14.00 -15.65 9.20
C SER A 60 -13.00 -15.07 10.20
N THR A 61 -11.72 -15.43 10.07
CA THR A 61 -10.66 -14.91 10.94
C THR A 61 -10.35 -13.47 10.55
N VAL A 62 -10.16 -12.62 11.55
CA VAL A 62 -9.72 -11.23 11.36
C VAL A 62 -8.35 -11.24 10.73
N LEU A 63 -8.18 -10.64 9.55
CA LEU A 63 -6.93 -10.53 8.80
C LEU A 63 -6.10 -9.31 9.21
N CYS A 64 -6.77 -8.17 9.28
CA CYS A 64 -6.18 -6.91 9.71
C CYS A 64 -7.16 -6.07 10.53
N GLN A 65 -6.62 -5.26 11.43
CA GLN A 65 -7.35 -4.26 12.20
C GLN A 65 -7.06 -2.85 11.66
N PRO A 66 -8.07 -1.99 11.55
CA PRO A 66 -7.88 -0.63 11.10
C PRO A 66 -7.09 0.18 12.13
N LYS A 67 -6.30 1.13 11.62
CA LYS A 67 -5.52 2.11 12.40
C LYS A 67 -5.58 3.46 11.69
N GLY A 68 -5.10 4.53 12.34
CA GLY A 68 -4.96 5.85 11.70
C GLY A 68 -3.94 5.92 10.55
N GLY A 69 -3.23 4.82 10.26
CA GLY A 69 -2.24 4.72 9.18
C GLY A 69 -2.33 3.36 8.49
N LYS A 70 -1.20 2.67 8.33
CA LYS A 70 -1.22 1.31 7.80
C LYS A 70 -1.98 0.37 8.74
N ALA A 71 -2.84 -0.48 8.17
CA ALA A 71 -3.60 -1.47 8.90
C ALA A 71 -2.67 -2.45 9.63
N ARG A 72 -3.07 -2.88 10.83
CA ARG A 72 -2.32 -3.86 11.62
C ARG A 72 -2.71 -5.25 11.16
N LEU A 73 -1.79 -6.00 10.57
CA LEU A 73 -1.98 -7.42 10.29
C LEU A 73 -1.96 -8.22 11.60
N THR A 74 -2.80 -9.25 11.70
CA THR A 74 -2.70 -10.21 12.80
C THR A 74 -1.42 -11.03 12.66
N GLU A 75 -0.83 -11.41 13.79
CA GLU A 75 0.36 -12.25 13.87
C GLU A 75 0.18 -13.57 13.07
N GLY A 76 1.24 -14.00 12.38
CA GLY A 76 1.25 -15.26 11.62
C GLY A 76 0.74 -15.20 10.17
N LYS A 77 0.57 -14.01 9.57
CA LYS A 77 0.14 -13.85 8.18
C LYS A 77 1.28 -13.42 7.27
N ILE A 78 1.46 -14.15 6.18
CA ILE A 78 2.45 -13.83 5.14
C ILE A 78 1.81 -12.81 4.21
N SER A 79 2.43 -11.63 4.09
CA SER A 79 2.05 -10.63 3.10
C SER A 79 3.04 -10.65 1.94
N LYS A 80 2.52 -10.73 0.71
CA LYS A 80 3.30 -10.42 -0.49
C LYS A 80 2.81 -9.08 -1.04
N ASN A 81 3.75 -8.17 -1.30
CA ASN A 81 3.42 -6.97 -2.06
C ASN A 81 3.10 -7.43 -3.49
N VAL A 82 1.86 -7.26 -3.89
CA VAL A 82 1.49 -7.48 -5.28
C VAL A 82 2.04 -6.27 -6.05
N PRO A 83 2.94 -6.45 -7.03
CA PRO A 83 3.25 -5.38 -7.96
C PRO A 83 1.95 -5.10 -8.71
N GLN A 84 1.22 -4.06 -8.32
CA GLN A 84 0.00 -3.72 -9.00
C GLN A 84 0.33 -3.31 -10.43
N VAL A 85 0.05 -4.21 -11.36
CA VAL A 85 -0.12 -3.96 -12.80
C VAL A 85 -1.48 -3.32 -13.10
N PHE A 86 -2.22 -2.89 -12.06
CA PHE A 86 -3.43 -2.11 -12.22
C PHE A 86 -3.04 -0.73 -12.74
N THR A 87 -3.17 -0.61 -14.05
CA THR A 87 -3.05 0.57 -14.88
C THR A 87 -3.77 1.76 -14.26
N ALA A 88 -3.29 2.96 -14.57
CA ALA A 88 -3.76 4.28 -14.15
C ALA A 88 -5.25 4.62 -14.40
N LEU A 89 -6.12 3.63 -14.67
CA LEU A 89 -7.54 3.80 -14.96
C LEU A 89 -8.48 3.76 -13.74
N ASP A 90 -8.05 3.24 -12.58
CA ASP A 90 -8.94 3.12 -11.41
C ASP A 90 -8.89 4.34 -10.44
N VAL A 91 -8.34 5.48 -10.87
CA VAL A 91 -8.35 6.75 -10.10
C VAL A 91 -9.50 7.68 -10.54
N VAL A 92 -10.39 7.25 -11.44
CA VAL A 92 -11.65 7.96 -11.73
C VAL A 92 -12.84 7.12 -11.27
N ALA A 93 -13.06 7.10 -9.95
CA ALA A 93 -14.35 6.84 -9.34
C ALA A 93 -14.46 7.69 -8.06
#